data_AF-A0A0B1STC3-F1
#
_entry.id   AF-A0A0B1STC3-F1
#
_cell.length_a   1.000
_cell.length_b   1.000
_cell.length_c   1.000
_cell.angle_alpha   90.00
_cell.angle_beta   90.00
_cell.angle_gamma   90.00
#
_symmetry.space_group_name_H-M   'P 1'
#
loop_
_entity.id
_entity.type
_entity.pdbx_description
1 polymer ?
#
loop_
_entity_poly.entity_id
_entity_poly.type
_entity_poly.pdbx_seq_one_letter_code
_entity_poly.pdbx_strand_id
1 'polypeptide(L)'
;MGVNVISIRLKAALLEAYLRLRQENNRRSRRSPGIWQRLNIDVLDAPPFRTWRKCYETNPRSTLAVTFLIYLLGQIYFIWVQFGLVFFAAAILITICLGLGNRSEGEMSAYSVFNPNCERLLGQMTAEHFERDVLRRRID
;
A
#
# COMPACT_ATOMS: atom_id res chain seq x y z
N MET A 1 -44.55 -32.28 7.23
CA MET A 1 -44.26 -30.99 6.55
C MET A 1 -43.32 -30.05 7.31
N GLY A 2 -43.20 -30.11 8.65
CA GLY A 2 -42.39 -29.15 9.43
C GLY A 2 -40.86 -29.21 9.28
N VAL A 3 -40.29 -30.39 8.99
CA VAL A 3 -38.82 -30.59 8.92
C VAL A 3 -38.16 -29.82 7.76
N ASN A 4 -38.86 -29.70 6.63
CA ASN A 4 -38.34 -29.01 5.44
C ASN A 4 -38.25 -27.49 5.66
N VAL A 5 -39.23 -26.92 6.37
CA VAL A 5 -39.28 -25.48 6.69
C VAL A 5 -38.15 -25.08 7.65
N ILE A 6 -37.83 -25.93 8.63
CA ILE A 6 -36.72 -25.69 9.57
C ILE A 6 -35.38 -25.75 8.81
N SER A 7 -35.19 -26.73 7.93
CA SER A 7 -34.00 -26.86 7.07
C SER A 7 -33.81 -25.64 6.17
N ILE A 8 -34.88 -25.12 5.56
CA ILE A 8 -34.83 -23.95 4.69
C ILE A 8 -34.44 -22.69 5.49
N ARG A 9 -35.05 -22.49 6.67
CA ARG A 9 -34.71 -21.35 7.54
C ARG A 9 -33.27 -21.42 8.05
N LEU A 10 -32.78 -22.62 8.34
CA LEU A 10 -31.39 -22.82 8.76
C LEU A 10 -30.39 -22.48 7.63
N LYS A 11 -30.67 -22.91 6.40
CA LYS A 11 -29.85 -22.56 5.23
C LYS A 11 -29.86 -21.06 4.92
N ALA A 12 -31.01 -20.40 5.04
CA ALA A 12 -31.12 -18.96 4.86
C ALA A 12 -30.32 -18.20 5.94
N ALA A 13 -30.43 -18.61 7.20
CA ALA A 13 -29.66 -18.02 8.30
C ALA A 13 -28.14 -18.22 8.12
N LEU A 14 -27.71 -19.41 7.67
CA LEU A 14 -26.30 -19.67 7.35
C LEU A 14 -25.80 -18.83 6.18
N LEU A 15 -26.62 -18.65 5.14
CA LEU A 15 -26.28 -17.81 4.00
C LEU A 15 -26.16 -16.34 4.40
N GLU A 16 -27.07 -15.83 5.22
CA GLU A 16 -26.96 -14.48 5.77
C GLU A 16 -25.72 -14.30 6.64
N ALA A 17 -25.41 -15.26 7.51
CA ALA A 17 -24.21 -15.23 8.34
C ALA A 17 -22.94 -15.24 7.47
N TYR A 18 -22.90 -16.08 6.44
CA TYR A 18 -21.80 -16.15 5.49
C TYR A 18 -21.62 -14.83 4.73
N LEU A 19 -22.72 -14.23 4.25
CA LEU A 19 -22.69 -12.94 3.55
C LEU A 19 -22.23 -11.81 4.48
N ARG A 20 -22.67 -11.80 5.74
CA ARG A 20 -22.23 -10.83 6.75
C ARG A 20 -20.74 -10.96 7.04
N LEU A 21 -20.25 -12.18 7.27
CA LEU A 21 -18.82 -12.45 7.49
C LEU A 21 -17.98 -12.00 6.28
N ARG A 22 -18.45 -12.26 5.06
CA ARG A 22 -17.78 -11.83 3.84
C ARG A 22 -17.74 -10.30 3.71
N GLN A 23 -18.83 -9.61 4.04
CA GLN A 23 -18.85 -8.15 4.06
C GLN A 23 -17.90 -7.58 5.10
N GLU A 24 -17.86 -8.17 6.30
CA GLU A 24 -16.99 -7.70 7.37
C GLU A 24 -15.51 -7.93 7.05
N ASN A 25 -15.17 -9.08 6.49
CA ASN A 25 -13.81 -9.36 6.03
C ASN A 25 -13.38 -8.38 4.93
N ASN A 26 -14.25 -8.12 3.95
CA ASN A 26 -13.97 -7.14 2.89
C ASN A 26 -13.79 -5.71 3.46
N ARG A 27 -14.56 -5.34 4.48
CA ARG A 27 -14.38 -4.06 5.21
C ARG A 27 -13.07 -4.00 5.99
N ARG A 28 -12.61 -5.11 6.57
CA ARG A 28 -11.30 -5.18 7.26
C ARG A 28 -10.14 -5.10 6.29
N SER A 29 -10.24 -5.79 5.14
CA SER A 29 -9.24 -5.70 4.08
C SER A 29 -9.11 -4.28 3.52
N ARG A 30 -10.22 -3.54 3.39
CA ARG A 30 -10.23 -2.10 3.00
C ARG A 30 -9.71 -1.12 4.07
N ARG A 31 -9.37 -1.62 5.25
CA ARG A 31 -8.95 -0.79 6.39
C ARG A 31 -7.49 -1.06 6.76
N SER A 32 -6.75 -1.81 5.95
CA SER A 32 -5.35 -2.11 6.24
C SER A 32 -4.52 -0.86 5.97
N PRO A 33 -3.95 -0.22 7.01
CA PRO A 33 -3.10 0.94 6.77
C PRO A 33 -1.88 0.49 5.96
N GLY A 34 -1.47 1.31 5.00
CA GLY A 34 -0.23 1.10 4.25
C GLY A 34 0.97 1.00 5.20
N ILE A 35 2.05 0.37 4.74
CA ILE A 35 3.27 0.14 5.54
C ILE A 35 3.75 1.44 6.21
N TRP A 36 3.65 2.57 5.50
CA TRP A 36 3.99 3.90 5.98
C TRP A 36 3.14 4.35 7.18
N GLN A 37 1.83 4.07 7.17
CA GLN A 37 0.92 4.38 8.29
C GLN A 37 1.15 3.47 9.50
N ARG A 38 1.52 2.20 9.27
CA ARG A 38 1.90 1.28 10.35
C ARG A 38 3.16 1.70 11.08
N LEU A 39 4.11 2.31 10.36
CA LEU A 39 5.37 2.79 10.95
C LEU A 39 5.26 4.18 11.58
N ASN A 40 4.15 4.91 11.37
CA ASN A 40 3.96 6.30 11.83
C ASN A 40 5.12 7.23 11.42
N ILE A 41 5.81 6.92 10.32
CA ILE A 41 6.89 7.74 9.78
C ILE A 41 6.34 8.46 8.55
N ASP A 42 5.91 9.69 8.75
CA ASP A 42 5.60 10.60 7.65
C ASP A 42 6.88 11.40 7.35
N VAL A 43 7.74 10.84 6.49
CA VAL A 43 9.07 11.40 6.14
C VAL A 43 8.98 12.87 5.74
N LEU A 44 7.88 13.24 5.11
CA LEU A 44 7.64 14.60 4.64
C LEU A 44 7.03 15.53 5.70
N ASP A 45 6.71 15.04 6.90
CA ASP A 45 6.16 15.84 7.99
C ASP A 45 7.24 16.45 8.91
N ALA A 46 8.50 16.10 8.67
CA ALA A 46 9.64 16.75 9.32
C ALA A 46 9.74 18.24 8.93
N PRO A 47 10.24 19.11 9.85
CA PRO A 47 10.19 20.56 9.69
C PRO A 47 10.70 21.12 8.35
N PRO A 48 11.83 20.67 7.76
CA PRO A 48 12.31 21.22 6.48
C PRO A 48 11.44 20.82 5.29
N PHE A 49 10.80 19.64 5.32
CA PHE A 49 9.92 19.19 4.24
C PHE A 49 8.53 19.81 4.34
N ARG A 50 8.06 20.11 5.56
CA ARG A 50 6.78 20.79 5.80
C ARG A 50 6.77 22.22 5.25
N THR A 51 7.85 22.98 5.47
CA THR A 51 7.99 24.35 4.92
C THR A 51 8.12 24.32 3.40
N TRP A 52 8.93 23.40 2.87
CA TRP A 52 9.05 23.20 1.42
C TRP A 52 7.70 22.92 0.74
N ARG A 53 6.87 22.05 1.34
CA ARG A 53 5.53 21.73 0.83
C ARG A 53 4.61 22.96 0.78
N LYS A 54 4.61 23.80 1.83
CA LYS A 54 3.84 25.06 1.85
C LYS A 54 4.27 26.03 0.74
N CYS A 55 5.58 26.11 0.49
CA CYS A 55 6.11 26.94 -0.59
C CYS A 55 5.69 26.40 -1.97
N TYR A 56 5.73 25.08 -2.15
CA TYR A 56 5.29 24.41 -3.39
C TYR A 56 3.81 24.67 -3.70
N GLU A 57 2.94 24.63 -2.69
CA GLU A 57 1.50 24.91 -2.87
C GLU A 57 1.23 26.36 -3.28
N THR A 58 1.98 27.32 -2.71
CA THR A 58 1.82 28.73 -3.07
C THR A 58 2.33 29.03 -4.48
N ASN A 59 3.53 28.55 -4.83
CA ASN A 59 4.19 28.86 -6.10
C ASN A 59 4.98 27.65 -6.64
N PRO A 60 4.32 26.71 -7.34
CA PRO A 60 4.92 25.42 -7.68
C PRO A 60 6.14 25.53 -8.60
N ARG A 61 6.10 26.44 -9.58
CA ARG A 61 7.21 26.62 -10.54
C ARG A 61 8.49 27.11 -9.87
N SER A 62 8.38 28.09 -8.98
CA SER A 62 9.54 28.64 -8.26
C SER A 62 10.14 27.61 -7.32
N THR A 63 9.30 26.91 -6.55
CA THR A 63 9.78 25.87 -5.63
C THR A 63 10.45 24.72 -6.36
N LEU A 64 9.93 24.27 -7.51
CA LEU A 64 10.59 23.26 -8.34
C LEU A 64 11.94 23.75 -8.87
N ALA A 65 12.01 24.99 -9.36
CA ALA A 65 13.25 25.57 -9.87
C ALA A 65 14.33 25.64 -8.77
N VAL A 66 13.97 26.11 -7.56
CA VAL A 66 14.87 26.16 -6.41
C VAL A 66 15.32 24.76 -5.99
N THR A 67 14.40 23.80 -5.94
CA THR A 67 14.73 22.40 -5.59
C THR A 67 15.69 21.78 -6.59
N PHE A 68 15.45 22.00 -7.88
CA PHE A 68 16.33 21.54 -8.95
C PHE A 68 17.70 22.21 -8.90
N LEU A 69 17.77 23.50 -8.60
CA LEU A 69 19.03 24.21 -8.41
C LEU A 69 19.84 23.65 -7.25
N ILE A 70 19.21 23.41 -6.08
CA ILE A 70 19.85 22.80 -4.91
C ILE A 70 20.37 21.41 -5.27
N TYR A 71 19.57 20.61 -5.99
CA TYR A 71 19.99 19.30 -6.48
C TYR A 71 21.21 19.38 -7.39
N LEU A 72 21.25 20.31 -8.35
CA LEU A 72 22.39 20.49 -9.24
C LEU A 72 23.66 20.89 -8.49
N LEU A 73 23.56 21.80 -7.53
CA LEU A 73 24.69 22.19 -6.67
C LEU A 73 25.23 20.98 -5.89
N GLY A 74 24.34 20.18 -5.28
CA GLY A 74 24.71 18.94 -4.62
C GLY A 74 25.35 17.94 -5.56
N GLN A 75 24.77 17.75 -6.76
CA GLN A 75 25.29 16.84 -7.77
C GLN A 75 26.71 17.22 -8.22
N ILE A 76 26.96 18.51 -8.47
CA ILE A 76 28.29 19.02 -8.82
C ILE A 76 29.28 18.75 -7.67
N TYR A 77 28.89 19.02 -6.43
CA TYR A 77 29.71 18.75 -5.25
C TYR A 77 30.07 17.26 -5.12
N PHE A 78 29.10 16.36 -5.26
CA PHE A 78 29.37 14.91 -5.16
C PHE A 78 30.17 14.38 -6.35
N ILE A 79 30.05 14.96 -7.54
CA ILE A 79 30.94 14.65 -8.67
C ILE A 79 32.40 15.00 -8.32
N TRP A 80 32.62 16.15 -7.68
CA TRP A 80 33.95 16.56 -7.24
C TRP A 80 34.55 15.59 -6.21
N VAL A 81 33.72 15.06 -5.31
CA VAL A 81 34.10 14.02 -4.33
C VAL A 81 34.22 12.61 -4.97
N GLN A 82 34.08 12.49 -6.29
CA GLN A 82 34.07 11.21 -7.04
C GLN A 82 32.93 10.25 -6.63
N PHE A 83 31.88 10.77 -5.99
CA PHE A 83 30.73 10.00 -5.51
C PHE A 83 29.41 10.40 -6.21
N GLY A 84 29.52 11.15 -7.33
CA GLY A 84 28.39 11.72 -8.05
C GLY A 84 27.37 10.69 -8.54
N LEU A 85 27.83 9.51 -8.98
CA LEU A 85 26.96 8.44 -9.48
C LEU A 85 26.05 7.88 -8.37
N VAL A 86 26.61 7.69 -7.17
CA VAL A 86 25.84 7.14 -6.04
C VAL A 86 24.81 8.15 -5.56
N PHE A 87 25.19 9.43 -5.49
CA PHE A 87 24.25 10.51 -5.18
C PHE A 87 23.10 10.58 -6.21
N PHE A 88 23.43 10.49 -7.50
CA PHE A 88 22.45 10.48 -8.59
C PHE A 88 21.47 9.29 -8.47
N ALA A 89 21.99 8.08 -8.29
CA ALA A 89 21.17 6.87 -8.15
C ALA A 89 20.27 6.95 -6.91
N ALA A 90 20.79 7.43 -5.78
CA ALA A 90 20.02 7.65 -4.57
C ALA A 90 18.91 8.71 -4.78
N ALA A 91 19.19 9.80 -5.48
CA ALA A 91 18.21 10.84 -5.77
C ALA A 91 17.05 10.31 -6.63
N ILE A 92 17.35 9.48 -7.65
CA ILE A 92 16.31 8.81 -8.44
C ILE A 92 15.48 7.87 -7.56
N LEU A 93 16.13 7.03 -6.76
CA LEU A 93 15.45 6.09 -5.87
C LEU A 93 14.52 6.84 -4.91
N ILE A 94 15.01 7.90 -4.27
CA ILE A 94 14.22 8.74 -3.36
C ILE A 94 13.05 9.38 -4.10
N THR A 95 13.27 9.93 -5.29
CA THR A 95 12.20 10.55 -6.10
C THR A 95 11.10 9.54 -6.45
N ILE A 96 11.49 8.33 -6.85
CA ILE A 96 10.56 7.24 -7.12
C ILE A 96 9.81 6.86 -5.83
N CYS A 97 10.52 6.61 -4.73
CA CYS A 97 9.92 6.24 -3.45
C CYS A 97 8.91 7.30 -2.94
N LEU A 98 9.23 8.58 -3.07
CA LEU A 98 8.34 9.68 -2.71
C LEU A 98 7.15 9.82 -3.69
N GLY A 99 7.38 9.57 -4.98
CA GLY A 99 6.33 9.53 -6.01
C GLY A 99 5.39 8.33 -5.89
N LEU A 100 5.84 7.24 -5.26
CA LEU A 100 5.06 6.05 -4.93
C LEU A 100 4.15 6.23 -3.69
N GLY A 101 3.87 7.48 -3.29
CA GLY A 101 3.10 7.86 -2.12
C GLY A 101 1.78 7.10 -1.91
N ASN A 102 1.19 7.29 -0.73
CA ASN A 102 0.13 6.46 -0.17
C ASN A 102 -1.03 6.23 -1.15
N ARG A 103 -1.01 5.09 -1.85
CA ARG A 103 -2.09 4.67 -2.73
C ARG A 103 -3.30 4.37 -1.88
N SER A 104 -4.44 4.98 -2.19
CA SER A 104 -5.69 4.58 -1.55
C SER A 104 -6.05 3.16 -1.97
N GLU A 105 -6.44 2.30 -1.02
CA GLU A 105 -6.92 0.94 -1.31
C GLU A 105 -8.16 1.05 -2.22
N GLY A 106 -7.97 0.89 -3.53
CA GLY A 106 -8.98 1.12 -4.57
C GLY A 106 -8.50 1.88 -5.81
N GLU A 107 -7.31 2.49 -5.78
CA GLU A 107 -6.70 3.03 -7.00
C GLU A 107 -6.36 1.90 -7.98
N MET A 108 -6.73 2.09 -9.25
CA MET A 108 -6.46 1.13 -10.31
C MET A 108 -4.95 0.88 -10.42
N SER A 109 -4.50 -0.28 -9.95
CA SER A 109 -3.19 -0.80 -10.32
C SER A 109 -3.23 -1.25 -11.78
N ALA A 110 -2.11 -1.28 -12.47
CA ALA A 110 -2.06 -1.82 -13.84
C ALA A 110 -2.61 -3.27 -13.94
N TYR A 111 -2.60 -4.01 -12.83
CA TYR A 111 -3.18 -5.34 -12.71
C TYR A 111 -4.71 -5.36 -12.59
N SER A 112 -5.37 -4.24 -12.27
CA SER A 112 -6.84 -4.17 -12.25
C SER A 112 -7.45 -4.36 -13.64
N VAL A 113 -6.68 -4.11 -14.71
CA VAL A 113 -7.09 -4.41 -16.09
C VAL A 113 -7.31 -5.92 -16.27
N PHE A 114 -6.54 -6.75 -15.58
CA PHE A 114 -6.60 -8.21 -15.67
C PHE A 114 -7.36 -8.86 -14.52
N ASN A 115 -7.55 -8.15 -13.42
CA ASN A 115 -8.30 -8.60 -12.25
C ASN A 115 -9.23 -7.48 -11.74
N PRO A 116 -10.26 -7.11 -12.52
CA PRO A 116 -11.16 -5.99 -12.19
C PRO A 116 -11.93 -6.20 -10.89
N ASN A 117 -12.12 -7.45 -10.46
CA ASN A 117 -12.78 -7.80 -9.19
C ASN A 117 -11.81 -7.90 -8.01
N CYS A 118 -10.50 -7.73 -8.24
CA CYS A 118 -9.44 -7.94 -7.25
C CYS A 118 -9.58 -9.31 -6.55
N GLU A 119 -9.92 -10.34 -7.32
CA GLU A 119 -10.06 -11.70 -6.83
C GLU A 119 -8.69 -12.28 -6.47
N ARG A 120 -8.62 -13.06 -5.39
CA ARG A 120 -7.38 -13.68 -4.94
C ARG A 120 -6.89 -14.63 -6.04
N LEU A 121 -5.63 -14.46 -6.46
CA LEU A 121 -5.06 -15.27 -7.52
C LEU A 121 -4.95 -16.73 -7.04
N LEU A 122 -5.45 -17.66 -7.85
CA LEU A 122 -5.30 -19.10 -7.64
C LEU A 122 -3.80 -19.42 -7.49
N GLY A 123 -3.38 -19.87 -6.30
CA GLY A 123 -1.98 -20.14 -5.96
C GLY A 123 -1.36 -19.20 -4.92
N GLN A 124 -2.02 -18.09 -4.54
CA GLN A 124 -1.60 -17.32 -3.37
C GLN A 124 -1.92 -18.11 -2.09
N MET A 125 -0.88 -18.59 -1.40
CA MET A 125 -0.98 -19.28 -0.11
C MET A 125 -1.96 -18.55 0.81
N THR A 126 -3.06 -19.22 1.13
CA THR A 126 -4.08 -18.71 2.06
C THR A 126 -3.55 -18.85 3.47
N ALA A 127 -3.86 -17.91 4.37
CA ALA A 127 -3.47 -18.05 5.77
C ALA A 127 -4.01 -19.37 6.34
N GLU A 128 -5.21 -19.80 5.91
CA GLU A 128 -5.73 -21.12 6.27
C GLU A 128 -4.88 -22.30 5.74
N HIS A 129 -4.27 -22.18 4.55
CA HIS A 129 -3.36 -23.22 4.04
C HIS A 129 -2.05 -23.25 4.84
N PHE A 130 -1.49 -22.08 5.17
CA PHE A 130 -0.31 -21.98 6.01
C PHE A 130 -0.56 -22.54 7.42
N GLU A 131 -1.69 -22.19 8.05
CA GLU A 131 -2.07 -22.72 9.36
C GLU A 131 -2.24 -24.24 9.33
N ARG A 132 -2.89 -24.79 8.28
CA ARG A 132 -3.01 -26.25 8.11
C ARG A 132 -1.66 -26.93 7.98
N ASP A 133 -0.73 -26.36 7.22
CA ASP A 133 0.60 -26.95 7.02
C ASP A 133 1.45 -26.86 8.30
N VAL A 134 1.36 -25.77 9.06
CA VAL A 134 2.05 -25.61 10.35
C VAL A 134 1.46 -26.54 11.42
N LEU A 135 0.13 -26.67 11.49
CA LEU A 135 -0.54 -27.57 12.44
C LEU A 135 -0.26 -29.04 12.10
N ARG A 136 -0.25 -29.40 10.81
CA ARG A 136 0.09 -30.76 10.37
C ARG A 136 1.50 -31.16 10.81
N ARG A 137 2.48 -30.29 10.65
CA ARG A 137 3.87 -30.53 11.11
C ARG A 137 4.06 -30.60 12.63
N ARG A 138 3.08 -30.14 13.43
CA ARG A 138 3.15 -30.22 14.90
C ARG A 138 2.68 -31.57 15.44
N ILE A 139 1.88 -32.29 14.66
CA ILE A 139 1.25 -33.56 15.07
C ILE A 139 2.10 -34.77 14.66
N ASP A 140 3.01 -34.58 13.70
CA ASP A 140 4.09 -35.51 13.34
C ASP A 140 5.32 -35.32 14.25
#